data_AF-A0A1F8S347-F1
#
_entry.id   AF-A0A1F8S347-F1
#
_cell.length_a   1.000
_cell.length_b   1.000
_cell.length_c   1.000
_cell.angle_alpha   90.00
_cell.angle_beta   90.00
_cell.angle_gamma   90.00
#
_symmetry.space_group_name_H-M   'P 1'
#
loop_
_entity.id
_entity.type
_entity.pdbx_description
1 polymer ?
#
loop_
_entity_poly.entity_id
_entity_poly.type
_entity_poly.pdbx_seq_one_letter_code
_entity_poly.pdbx_strand_id
1 'polypeptide(L)'
;MPRRSCDGAGFLAAFRSAVAALEANVDEINSLNVFPVPDGDTGTNMLATVRAALEEADKAGPEADAERAAQAASFGALMGARGNSGVITSQILAGMAHGLAGKRRFNGLDLAHALDAGTKTAYKAVAKPVEGTILTVIREASAAAVTAAERDNNVESVLAATVEAAERAVAKTPSLLPILREAHVVDAGGQGLFRLFQGALEAARGRPLVEGAVAAPGVGSPHVRPCPPSRRGRRSASATRPSTSSRPVPASRSTCRPSRRTSSRSATRCWSRATATWPRSTSTTTGRTR
;
A
#
# COMPACT_ATOMS: atom_id res chain seq x y z
N MET A 1 16.46 20.00 17.99
CA MET A 1 16.53 20.93 16.83
C MET A 1 16.12 20.14 15.59
N PRO A 2 15.39 20.73 14.64
CA PRO A 2 14.87 19.99 13.50
C PRO A 2 15.99 19.56 12.54
N ARG A 3 15.87 18.37 11.93
CA ARG A 3 16.92 17.79 11.08
C ARG A 3 17.02 18.50 9.72
N ARG A 4 18.01 19.39 9.58
CA ARG A 4 18.28 20.12 8.32
C ARG A 4 18.74 19.22 7.15
N SER A 5 19.51 18.17 7.43
CA SER A 5 20.04 17.24 6.40
C SER A 5 20.28 15.84 6.96
N CYS A 6 20.40 14.86 6.07
CA CYS A 6 20.61 13.45 6.37
C CYS A 6 21.72 12.83 5.49
N ASP A 7 22.36 11.78 5.98
CA ASP A 7 23.25 10.84 5.27
C ASP A 7 22.51 9.52 5.02
N GLY A 8 23.21 8.49 4.53
CA GLY A 8 22.64 7.15 4.36
C GLY A 8 22.23 6.51 5.69
N ALA A 9 22.93 6.76 6.80
CA ALA A 9 22.48 6.32 8.12
C ALA A 9 21.13 6.97 8.51
N GLY A 10 20.98 8.27 8.26
CA GLY A 10 19.71 8.99 8.41
C GLY A 10 18.60 8.46 7.50
N PHE A 11 18.92 8.14 6.23
CA PHE A 11 17.99 7.49 5.30
C PHE A 11 17.54 6.12 5.81
N LEU A 12 18.47 5.26 6.23
CA LEU A 12 18.16 3.92 6.75
C LEU A 12 17.32 3.98 8.02
N ALA A 13 17.61 4.89 8.96
CA ALA A 13 16.80 5.09 10.14
C ALA A 13 15.36 5.54 9.81
N ALA A 14 15.21 6.45 8.84
CA ALA A 14 13.91 6.85 8.34
C ALA A 14 13.17 5.71 7.63
N PHE A 15 13.87 4.91 6.84
CA PHE A 15 13.27 3.82 6.06
C PHE A 15 12.86 2.63 6.94
N ARG A 16 13.65 2.26 7.96
CA ARG A 16 13.22 1.26 8.97
C ARG A 16 11.93 1.68 9.68
N SER A 17 11.85 2.94 10.11
CA SER A 17 10.66 3.49 10.75
C SER A 17 9.46 3.58 9.80
N ALA A 18 9.69 3.83 8.50
CA ALA A 18 8.67 3.74 7.46
C ALA A 18 8.13 2.31 7.29
N VAL A 19 9.01 1.30 7.20
CA VAL A 19 8.62 -0.11 7.10
C VAL A 19 7.82 -0.55 8.33
N ALA A 20 8.26 -0.21 9.54
CA ALA A 20 7.54 -0.49 10.79
C ALA A 20 6.15 0.19 10.83
N ALA A 21 6.03 1.41 10.30
CA ALA A 21 4.75 2.11 10.18
C ALA A 21 3.81 1.41 9.18
N LEU A 22 4.32 0.94 8.04
CA LEU A 22 3.52 0.19 7.09
C LEU A 22 3.07 -1.15 7.68
N GLU A 23 3.98 -1.89 8.31
CA GLU A 23 3.68 -3.18 8.95
C GLU A 23 2.54 -3.08 9.96
N ALA A 24 2.62 -2.10 10.87
CA ALA A 24 1.60 -1.89 11.91
C ALA A 24 0.20 -1.55 11.37
N ASN A 25 0.06 -1.27 10.07
CA ASN A 25 -1.19 -0.90 9.42
C ASN A 25 -1.54 -1.82 8.22
N VAL A 26 -0.87 -2.97 8.04
CA VAL A 26 -1.16 -3.88 6.91
C VAL A 26 -2.61 -4.35 6.89
N ASP A 27 -3.18 -4.73 8.02
CA ASP A 27 -4.58 -5.20 8.08
C ASP A 27 -5.58 -4.08 7.74
N GLU A 28 -5.30 -2.85 8.18
CA GLU A 28 -6.07 -1.66 7.79
C GLU A 28 -6.02 -1.48 6.28
N ILE A 29 -4.83 -1.46 5.69
CA ILE A 29 -4.61 -1.23 4.25
C ILE A 29 -5.25 -2.35 3.41
N ASN A 30 -5.14 -3.61 3.85
CA ASN A 30 -5.76 -4.76 3.20
C ASN A 30 -7.30 -4.64 3.22
N SER A 31 -7.89 -4.13 4.30
CA SER A 31 -9.34 -3.92 4.42
C SER A 31 -9.90 -2.85 3.45
N LEU A 32 -9.05 -1.93 2.98
CA LEU A 32 -9.40 -0.85 2.04
C LEU A 32 -9.31 -1.29 0.57
N ASN A 33 -8.74 -2.47 0.29
CA ASN A 33 -8.44 -2.91 -1.07
C ASN A 33 -9.70 -3.34 -1.83
N VAL A 34 -10.31 -2.38 -2.54
CA VAL A 34 -11.48 -2.58 -3.42
C VAL A 34 -11.19 -2.31 -4.90
N PHE A 35 -9.98 -1.83 -5.23
CA PHE A 35 -9.60 -1.41 -6.58
C PHE A 35 -8.09 -1.69 -6.82
N PRO A 36 -7.70 -2.21 -8.01
CA PRO A 36 -8.54 -2.62 -9.13
C PRO A 36 -9.18 -4.01 -8.93
N VAL A 37 -8.70 -4.79 -7.97
CA VAL A 37 -9.18 -6.14 -7.66
C VAL A 37 -9.35 -6.25 -6.14
N PRO A 38 -10.53 -6.64 -5.61
CA PRO A 38 -10.76 -6.77 -4.18
C PRO A 38 -10.22 -8.11 -3.64
N ASP A 39 -8.91 -8.31 -3.71
CA ASP A 39 -8.20 -9.49 -3.23
C ASP A 39 -7.61 -9.33 -1.82
N GLY A 40 -7.70 -8.13 -1.23
CA GLY A 40 -7.28 -7.88 0.14
C GLY A 40 -5.77 -7.97 0.39
N ASP A 41 -4.94 -7.88 -0.66
CA ASP A 41 -3.50 -8.13 -0.55
C ASP A 41 -2.59 -6.89 -0.61
N THR A 42 -3.15 -5.69 -0.87
CA THR A 42 -2.38 -4.49 -1.21
C THR A 42 -1.32 -4.12 -0.16
N GLY A 43 -1.66 -4.17 1.13
CA GLY A 43 -0.75 -3.89 2.23
C GLY A 43 0.31 -4.96 2.38
N THR A 44 -0.07 -6.24 2.25
CA THR A 44 0.85 -7.38 2.24
C THR A 44 1.87 -7.29 1.09
N ASN A 45 1.42 -6.93 -0.10
CA ASN A 45 2.23 -6.73 -1.30
C ASN A 45 3.20 -5.56 -1.16
N MET A 46 2.74 -4.43 -0.61
CA MET A 46 3.61 -3.29 -0.30
C MET A 46 4.65 -3.66 0.77
N LEU A 47 4.24 -4.31 1.87
CA LEU A 47 5.13 -4.68 2.97
C LEU A 47 6.23 -5.65 2.49
N ALA A 48 5.88 -6.70 1.74
CA ALA A 48 6.86 -7.61 1.16
C ALA A 48 7.88 -6.89 0.26
N THR A 49 7.42 -5.88 -0.49
CA THR A 49 8.27 -5.06 -1.37
C THR A 49 9.23 -4.17 -0.57
N VAL A 50 8.74 -3.43 0.43
CA VAL A 50 9.59 -2.53 1.22
C VAL A 50 10.49 -3.25 2.23
N ARG A 51 10.13 -4.47 2.64
CA ARG A 51 11.03 -5.36 3.41
C ARG A 51 12.22 -5.80 2.57
N ALA A 52 12.00 -6.31 1.37
CA ALA A 52 13.10 -6.66 0.45
C ALA A 52 13.98 -5.44 0.11
N ALA A 53 13.37 -4.26 -0.01
CA ALA A 53 14.08 -2.99 -0.14
C ALA A 53 14.96 -2.69 1.09
N LEU A 54 14.42 -2.84 2.29
CA LEU A 54 15.14 -2.55 3.54
C LEU A 54 16.25 -3.56 3.81
N GLU A 55 16.00 -4.85 3.62
CA GLU A 55 17.01 -5.92 3.72
C GLU A 55 18.22 -5.65 2.82
N GLU A 56 17.99 -5.13 1.61
CA GLU A 56 19.06 -4.74 0.70
C GLU A 56 19.75 -3.43 1.13
N ALA A 57 18.97 -2.42 1.55
CA ALA A 57 19.49 -1.15 2.02
C ALA A 57 20.41 -1.31 3.25
N ASP A 58 20.07 -2.20 4.17
CA ASP A 58 20.87 -2.50 5.36
C ASP A 58 22.25 -3.08 5.03
N LYS A 59 22.41 -3.78 3.89
CA LYS A 59 23.70 -4.27 3.38
C LYS A 59 24.64 -3.15 2.91
N ALA A 60 24.15 -1.91 2.74
CA ALA A 60 25.00 -0.77 2.43
C ALA A 60 25.96 -0.41 3.58
N GLY A 61 25.59 -0.77 4.82
CA GLY A 61 26.37 -0.53 6.04
C GLY A 61 26.14 0.84 6.69
N PRO A 62 26.64 1.06 7.92
CA PRO A 62 26.40 2.30 8.68
C PRO A 62 27.07 3.53 8.05
N GLU A 63 28.23 3.37 7.41
CA GLU A 63 28.97 4.43 6.72
C GLU A 63 28.50 4.66 5.27
N ALA A 64 27.28 4.21 4.94
CA ALA A 64 26.72 4.42 3.61
C ALA A 64 26.43 5.91 3.35
N ASP A 65 26.90 6.40 2.22
CA ASP A 65 26.44 7.65 1.62
C ASP A 65 24.97 7.50 1.17
N ALA A 66 24.23 8.62 1.14
CA ALA A 66 22.78 8.61 0.86
C ALA A 66 22.41 7.97 -0.48
N GLU A 67 23.19 8.22 -1.53
CA GLU A 67 23.07 7.54 -2.82
C GLU A 67 23.12 6.02 -2.68
N ARG A 68 24.12 5.48 -1.97
CA ARG A 68 24.33 4.03 -1.85
C ARG A 68 23.16 3.36 -1.12
N ALA A 69 22.68 3.98 -0.04
CA ALA A 69 21.53 3.48 0.70
C ALA A 69 20.24 3.51 -0.14
N ALA A 70 20.00 4.59 -0.89
CA ALA A 70 18.82 4.72 -1.75
C ALA A 70 18.87 3.79 -2.97
N GLN A 71 20.03 3.62 -3.60
CA GLN A 71 20.23 2.67 -4.71
C GLN A 71 20.01 1.21 -4.26
N ALA A 72 20.52 0.84 -3.09
CA ALA A 72 20.28 -0.47 -2.51
C ALA A 72 18.79 -0.70 -2.18
N ALA A 73 18.11 0.29 -1.58
CA ALA A 73 16.66 0.23 -1.35
C ALA A 73 15.86 0.07 -2.67
N SER A 74 16.22 0.84 -3.70
CA SER A 74 15.63 0.74 -5.05
C SER A 74 15.82 -0.66 -5.66
N PHE A 75 17.03 -1.22 -5.58
CA PHE A 75 17.33 -2.55 -6.10
C PHE A 75 16.54 -3.64 -5.37
N GLY A 76 16.53 -3.62 -4.03
CA GLY A 76 15.76 -4.57 -3.23
C GLY A 76 14.25 -4.46 -3.47
N ALA A 77 13.72 -3.25 -3.62
CA ALA A 77 12.32 -3.01 -3.97
C ALA A 77 11.97 -3.59 -5.34
N LEU A 78 12.84 -3.41 -6.34
CA LEU A 78 12.61 -3.89 -7.71
C LEU A 78 12.63 -5.42 -7.76
N MET A 79 13.58 -6.06 -7.07
CA MET A 79 13.73 -7.52 -7.02
C MET A 79 12.65 -8.18 -6.15
N GLY A 80 12.17 -7.49 -5.11
CA GLY A 80 11.16 -7.97 -4.17
C GLY A 80 9.71 -7.62 -4.53
N ALA A 81 9.47 -6.82 -5.57
CA ALA A 81 8.16 -6.26 -5.91
C ALA A 81 7.04 -7.33 -6.02
N ARG A 82 5.95 -7.12 -5.29
CA ARG A 82 4.74 -7.97 -5.32
C ARG A 82 3.50 -7.18 -5.70
N GLY A 83 2.65 -7.78 -6.55
CA GLY A 83 1.40 -7.16 -7.01
C GLY A 83 1.59 -5.81 -7.74
N ASN A 84 0.49 -5.15 -8.05
CA ASN A 84 0.53 -3.83 -8.69
C ASN A 84 1.02 -2.75 -7.72
N SER A 85 0.60 -2.81 -6.45
CA SER A 85 0.95 -1.83 -5.42
C SER A 85 2.45 -1.86 -5.10
N GLY A 86 3.05 -3.05 -4.96
CA GLY A 86 4.49 -3.22 -4.76
C GLY A 86 5.30 -2.80 -5.98
N VAL A 87 4.86 -3.14 -7.21
CA VAL A 87 5.52 -2.63 -8.43
C VAL A 87 5.50 -1.10 -8.47
N ILE A 88 4.38 -0.43 -8.24
CA ILE A 88 4.35 1.05 -8.23
C ILE A 88 5.25 1.61 -7.11
N THR A 89 5.24 1.00 -5.93
CA THR A 89 6.11 1.39 -4.80
C THR A 89 7.60 1.26 -5.14
N SER A 90 8.01 0.21 -5.85
CA SER A 90 9.41 0.05 -6.29
C SER A 90 9.82 1.12 -7.30
N GLN A 91 8.90 1.58 -8.14
CA GLN A 91 9.16 2.65 -9.11
C GLN A 91 9.24 4.04 -8.45
N ILE A 92 8.49 4.29 -7.36
CA ILE A 92 8.68 5.48 -6.52
C ILE A 92 10.09 5.47 -5.91
N LEU A 93 10.50 4.35 -5.30
CA LEU A 93 11.84 4.21 -4.70
C LEU A 93 12.96 4.32 -5.75
N ALA A 94 12.78 3.78 -6.96
CA ALA A 94 13.74 3.93 -8.05
C ALA A 94 13.89 5.39 -8.53
N GLY A 95 12.80 6.14 -8.62
CA GLY A 95 12.88 7.58 -8.90
C GLY A 95 13.54 8.36 -7.77
N MET A 96 13.26 8.04 -6.51
CA MET A 96 13.94 8.66 -5.37
C MET A 96 15.45 8.38 -5.36
N ALA A 97 15.87 7.15 -5.64
CA ALA A 97 17.28 6.78 -5.75
C ALA A 97 18.00 7.51 -6.90
N HIS A 98 17.30 7.78 -8.00
CA HIS A 98 17.82 8.62 -9.08
C HIS A 98 17.98 10.09 -8.66
N GLY A 99 17.01 10.66 -7.93
CA GLY A 99 17.10 12.03 -7.42
C GLY A 99 18.20 12.24 -6.36
N LEU A 100 18.63 11.17 -5.68
CA LEU A 100 19.73 11.16 -4.73
C LEU A 100 21.09 10.71 -5.33
N ALA A 101 21.20 10.56 -6.65
CA ALA A 101 22.46 10.18 -7.30
C ALA A 101 23.58 11.21 -7.06
N GLY A 102 24.81 10.74 -6.84
CA GLY A 102 25.98 11.52 -6.44
C GLY A 102 25.92 12.15 -5.04
N LYS A 103 24.90 11.86 -4.20
CA LYS A 103 24.72 12.51 -2.90
C LYS A 103 25.31 11.68 -1.75
N ARG A 104 26.34 12.24 -1.10
CA ARG A 104 26.80 11.78 0.22
C ARG A 104 25.78 12.07 1.32
N ARG A 105 25.26 13.30 1.31
CA ARG A 105 24.20 13.81 2.17
C ARG A 105 23.16 14.55 1.33
N PHE A 106 21.94 14.63 1.85
CA PHE A 106 20.81 15.30 1.22
C PHE A 106 20.12 16.27 2.19
N ASN A 107 19.62 17.39 1.65
CA ASN A 107 18.83 18.39 2.37
C ASN A 107 17.34 18.33 1.96
N GLY A 108 16.55 19.34 2.34
CA GLY A 108 15.13 19.42 1.99
C GLY A 108 14.88 19.54 0.49
N LEU A 109 15.68 20.33 -0.25
CA LEU A 109 15.60 20.46 -1.71
C LEU A 109 15.95 19.13 -2.41
N ASP A 110 17.01 18.45 -1.96
CA ASP A 110 17.39 17.13 -2.48
C ASP A 110 16.28 16.09 -2.25
N LEU A 111 15.63 16.10 -1.08
CA LEU A 111 14.48 15.23 -0.79
C LEU A 111 13.28 15.56 -1.68
N ALA A 112 12.97 16.83 -1.87
CA ALA A 112 11.87 17.25 -2.75
C ALA A 112 12.12 16.83 -4.21
N HIS A 113 13.34 16.99 -4.72
CA HIS A 113 13.75 16.49 -6.03
C HIS A 113 13.66 14.96 -6.13
N ALA A 114 14.01 14.22 -5.07
CA ALA A 114 13.86 12.76 -5.03
C ALA A 114 12.38 12.33 -5.08
N LEU A 115 11.48 13.00 -4.36
CA LEU A 115 10.04 12.74 -4.40
C LEU A 115 9.42 13.06 -5.77
N ASP A 116 9.87 14.13 -6.43
CA ASP A 116 9.42 14.50 -7.78
C ASP A 116 9.93 13.50 -8.84
N ALA A 117 11.19 13.06 -8.73
CA ALA A 117 11.72 11.97 -9.55
C ALA A 117 10.96 10.66 -9.29
N GLY A 118 10.62 10.33 -8.04
CA GLY A 118 9.75 9.22 -7.65
C GLY A 118 8.38 9.28 -8.31
N THR A 119 7.73 10.44 -8.26
CA THR A 119 6.45 10.72 -8.95
C THR A 119 6.58 10.45 -10.45
N LYS A 120 7.57 11.06 -11.11
CA LYS A 120 7.77 10.94 -12.56
C LYS A 120 8.03 9.50 -13.01
N THR A 121 8.80 8.72 -12.23
CA THR A 121 9.07 7.31 -12.53
C THR A 121 7.84 6.45 -12.33
N ALA A 122 7.07 6.64 -11.24
CA ALA A 122 5.84 5.92 -10.97
C ALA A 122 4.77 6.11 -12.08
N TYR A 123 4.53 7.35 -12.52
CA TYR A 123 3.61 7.63 -13.62
C TYR A 123 4.07 7.01 -14.96
N LYS A 124 5.38 7.01 -15.26
CA LYS A 124 5.93 6.39 -16.48
C LYS A 124 5.81 4.87 -16.50
N ALA A 125 5.82 4.22 -15.34
CA ALA A 125 5.73 2.77 -15.24
C ALA A 125 4.30 2.22 -15.46
N VAL A 126 3.27 3.06 -15.33
CA VAL A 126 1.87 2.65 -15.49
C VAL A 126 1.37 3.07 -16.87
N ALA A 127 1.04 2.10 -17.74
CA ALA A 127 0.62 2.35 -19.12
C ALA A 127 -0.66 3.20 -19.26
N LYS A 128 -1.51 3.22 -18.23
CA LYS A 128 -2.69 4.09 -18.11
C LYS A 128 -2.79 4.59 -16.67
N PRO A 129 -2.14 5.72 -16.33
CA PRO A 129 -2.22 6.30 -14.99
C PRO A 129 -3.66 6.67 -14.64
N VAL A 130 -4.04 6.48 -13.38
CA VAL A 130 -5.40 6.73 -12.87
C VAL A 130 -5.29 7.62 -11.63
N GLU A 131 -5.89 8.80 -11.68
CA GLU A 131 -6.02 9.68 -10.51
C GLU A 131 -7.01 9.10 -9.50
N GLY A 132 -6.84 9.41 -8.21
CA GLY A 132 -7.49 8.74 -7.09
C GLY A 132 -6.78 7.46 -6.63
N THR A 133 -5.57 7.19 -7.12
CA THR A 133 -4.72 6.08 -6.64
C THR A 133 -3.49 6.62 -5.90
N ILE A 134 -2.63 5.72 -5.42
CA ILE A 134 -1.25 6.00 -4.96
C ILE A 134 -0.49 7.03 -5.83
N LEU A 135 -0.76 7.08 -7.14
CA LEU A 135 -0.16 8.05 -8.07
C LEU A 135 -0.54 9.50 -7.73
N THR A 136 -1.82 9.76 -7.40
CA THR A 136 -2.27 11.07 -6.91
C THR A 136 -1.60 11.44 -5.60
N VAL A 137 -1.44 10.46 -4.70
CA VAL A 137 -0.85 10.68 -3.37
C VAL A 137 0.62 11.07 -3.49
N ILE A 138 1.44 10.33 -4.27
CA ILE A 138 2.84 10.72 -4.51
C ILE A 138 2.93 12.08 -5.22
N ARG A 139 2.04 12.37 -6.18
CA ARG A 139 2.03 13.66 -6.92
C ARG A 139 1.72 14.85 -6.01
N GLU A 140 0.67 14.77 -5.19
CA GLU A 140 0.29 15.88 -4.29
C GLU A 140 1.26 16.02 -3.12
N ALA A 141 1.80 14.91 -2.59
CA ALA A 141 2.84 14.92 -1.56
C ALA A 141 4.17 15.51 -2.06
N SER A 142 4.59 15.14 -3.28
CA SER A 142 5.79 15.69 -3.93
C SER A 142 5.65 17.19 -4.22
N ALA A 143 4.49 17.65 -4.68
CA ALA A 143 4.26 19.08 -4.94
C ALA A 143 4.38 19.90 -3.64
N ALA A 144 3.82 19.40 -2.53
CA ALA A 144 3.97 20.02 -1.22
C ALA A 144 5.43 20.00 -0.72
N ALA A 145 6.18 18.92 -0.97
CA ALA A 145 7.60 18.83 -0.64
C ALA A 145 8.43 19.92 -1.32
N VAL A 146 8.19 20.18 -2.62
CA VAL A 146 8.87 21.24 -3.38
C VAL A 146 8.57 22.61 -2.78
N THR A 147 7.29 22.96 -2.60
CA THR A 147 6.89 24.25 -1.99
C THR A 147 7.40 24.42 -0.56
N ALA A 148 7.54 23.34 0.21
CA ALA A 148 8.13 23.38 1.55
C ALA A 148 9.64 23.62 1.49
N ALA A 149 10.36 22.95 0.58
CA ALA A 149 11.82 23.04 0.45
C ALA A 149 12.29 24.43 -0.03
N GLU A 150 11.47 25.10 -0.87
CA GLU A 150 11.67 26.49 -1.28
C GLU A 150 11.55 27.48 -0.11
N ARG A 151 10.75 27.17 0.92
CA ARG A 151 10.50 28.01 2.10
C ARG A 151 11.48 27.75 3.24
N ASP A 152 11.72 26.48 3.54
CA ASP A 152 12.68 26.00 4.55
C ASP A 152 13.37 24.73 4.03
N ASN A 153 14.64 24.87 3.64
CA ASN A 153 15.47 23.77 3.14
C ASN A 153 15.92 22.86 4.30
N ASN A 154 14.95 22.14 4.87
CA ASN A 154 15.08 21.32 6.06
C ASN A 154 14.33 20.00 5.84
N VAL A 155 15.02 18.88 6.00
CA VAL A 155 14.46 17.54 5.75
C VAL A 155 13.22 17.26 6.61
N GLU A 156 13.23 17.67 7.87
CA GLU A 156 12.07 17.47 8.77
C GLU A 156 10.86 18.32 8.37
N SER A 157 11.07 19.59 8.02
CA SER A 157 10.02 20.51 7.56
C SER A 157 9.39 20.05 6.24
N VAL A 158 10.23 19.62 5.29
CA VAL A 158 9.79 19.10 3.98
C VAL A 158 9.01 17.79 4.14
N LEU A 159 9.51 16.87 4.98
CA LEU A 159 8.86 15.60 5.22
C LEU A 159 7.55 15.76 5.99
N ALA A 160 7.43 16.76 6.89
CA ALA A 160 6.18 17.11 7.54
C ALA A 160 5.11 17.57 6.52
N ALA A 161 5.47 18.47 5.61
CA ALA A 161 4.56 18.92 4.54
C ALA A 161 4.19 17.77 3.57
N THR A 162 5.13 16.86 3.30
CA THR A 162 4.90 15.64 2.50
C THR A 162 3.82 14.74 3.13
N VAL A 163 3.93 14.48 4.44
CA VAL A 163 2.95 13.67 5.19
C VAL A 163 1.57 14.32 5.22
N GLU A 164 1.50 15.61 5.53
CA GLU A 164 0.25 16.37 5.62
C GLU A 164 -0.48 16.45 4.25
N ALA A 165 0.27 16.56 3.16
CA ALA A 165 -0.27 16.51 1.81
C ALA A 165 -0.68 15.10 1.38
N ALA A 166 0.08 14.07 1.76
CA ALA A 166 -0.30 12.68 1.49
C ALA A 166 -1.61 12.30 2.20
N GLU A 167 -1.78 12.68 3.47
CA GLU A 167 -3.03 12.45 4.23
C GLU A 167 -4.25 13.08 3.54
N ARG A 168 -4.15 14.35 3.14
CA ARG A 168 -5.20 15.03 2.37
C ARG A 168 -5.47 14.37 1.02
N ALA A 169 -4.43 13.95 0.31
CA ALA A 169 -4.57 13.32 -1.00
C ALA A 169 -5.28 11.95 -0.88
N VAL A 170 -4.99 11.17 0.17
CA VAL A 170 -5.70 9.93 0.49
C VAL A 170 -7.17 10.21 0.81
N ALA A 171 -7.47 11.15 1.71
CA ALA A 171 -8.85 11.53 2.03
C ALA A 171 -9.65 12.03 0.82
N LYS A 172 -8.97 12.55 -0.21
CA LYS A 172 -9.54 13.03 -1.47
C LYS A 172 -9.77 11.93 -2.50
N THR A 173 -9.18 10.74 -2.41
CA THR A 173 -9.33 9.73 -3.48
C THR A 173 -10.77 9.30 -3.79
N PRO A 174 -11.73 9.23 -2.84
CA PRO A 174 -13.14 8.93 -3.15
C PRO A 174 -13.84 10.05 -3.95
N SER A 175 -13.31 11.27 -3.94
CA SER A 175 -13.78 12.35 -4.82
C SER A 175 -13.31 12.15 -6.28
N LEU A 176 -12.24 11.40 -6.49
CA LEU A 176 -11.60 11.19 -7.79
C LEU A 176 -12.02 9.86 -8.46
N LEU A 177 -12.22 8.79 -7.69
CA LEU A 177 -12.65 7.49 -8.20
C LEU A 177 -14.05 7.09 -7.71
N PRO A 178 -15.02 6.88 -8.62
CA PRO A 178 -16.37 6.42 -8.25
C PRO A 178 -16.39 5.13 -7.45
N ILE A 179 -15.57 4.12 -7.81
CA ILE A 179 -15.53 2.83 -7.11
C ILE A 179 -15.12 2.96 -5.64
N LEU A 180 -14.18 3.86 -5.32
CA LEU A 180 -13.78 4.15 -3.93
C LEU A 180 -14.92 4.85 -3.17
N ARG A 181 -15.65 5.75 -3.83
CA ARG A 181 -16.82 6.44 -3.28
C ARG A 181 -17.97 5.49 -2.97
N GLU A 182 -18.29 4.60 -3.91
CA GLU A 182 -19.36 3.61 -3.80
C GLU A 182 -19.08 2.57 -2.72
N ALA A 183 -17.81 2.21 -2.53
CA ALA A 183 -17.36 1.35 -1.43
C ALA A 183 -17.14 2.09 -0.10
N HIS A 184 -17.24 3.43 -0.07
CA HIS A 184 -16.96 4.29 1.09
C HIS A 184 -15.56 4.11 1.71
N VAL A 185 -14.54 3.79 0.89
CA VAL A 185 -13.14 3.62 1.31
C VAL A 185 -12.19 4.54 0.55
N VAL A 186 -11.01 4.79 1.11
CA VAL A 186 -9.90 5.49 0.42
C VAL A 186 -9.05 4.51 -0.40
N ASP A 187 -8.06 5.02 -1.13
CA ASP A 187 -7.15 4.16 -1.91
C ASP A 187 -6.16 3.43 -1.00
N ALA A 188 -6.16 2.10 -1.06
CA ALA A 188 -5.29 1.27 -0.23
C ALA A 188 -3.79 1.53 -0.48
N GLY A 189 -3.37 1.69 -1.74
CA GLY A 189 -1.98 1.99 -2.08
C GLY A 189 -1.54 3.37 -1.59
N GLY A 190 -2.41 4.36 -1.74
CA GLY A 190 -2.25 5.70 -1.20
C GLY A 190 -2.12 5.72 0.31
N GLN A 191 -2.98 4.98 1.02
CA GLN A 191 -2.91 4.84 2.48
C GLN A 191 -1.58 4.20 2.91
N GLY A 192 -1.14 3.14 2.23
CA GLY A 192 0.18 2.54 2.48
C GLY A 192 1.35 3.51 2.28
N LEU A 193 1.30 4.33 1.23
CA LEU A 193 2.33 5.35 0.98
C LEU A 193 2.32 6.46 2.05
N PHE A 194 1.15 6.89 2.49
CA PHE A 194 1.01 7.81 3.61
C PHE A 194 1.63 7.24 4.91
N ARG A 195 1.37 5.97 5.25
CA ARG A 195 1.98 5.30 6.41
C ARG A 195 3.51 5.24 6.32
N LEU A 196 4.07 4.97 5.13
CA LEU A 196 5.52 5.02 4.90
C LEU A 196 6.10 6.41 5.21
N PHE A 197 5.50 7.49 4.68
CA PHE A 197 5.96 8.85 4.98
C PHE A 197 5.80 9.22 6.46
N GLN A 198 4.69 8.81 7.10
CA GLN A 198 4.44 9.03 8.52
C GLN A 198 5.55 8.39 9.38
N GLY A 199 5.93 7.14 9.09
CA GLY A 199 7.03 6.47 9.79
C GLY A 199 8.38 7.15 9.57
N ALA A 200 8.69 7.58 8.35
CA ALA A 200 9.91 8.33 8.05
C ALA A 200 10.00 9.66 8.83
N LEU A 201 8.88 10.38 8.95
CA LEU A 201 8.81 11.65 9.68
C LEU A 201 9.07 11.46 11.19
N GLU A 202 8.55 10.38 11.77
CA GLU A 202 8.74 10.10 13.20
C GLU A 202 10.20 9.76 13.52
N ALA A 203 10.91 9.04 12.65
CA ALA A 203 12.37 8.89 12.76
C ALA A 203 13.14 10.22 12.59
N ALA A 204 12.72 11.09 11.65
CA ALA A 204 13.33 12.41 11.49
C ALA A 204 13.21 13.24 12.79
N ARG A 205 12.05 13.21 13.43
CA ARG A 205 11.77 13.82 14.75
C ARG A 205 12.49 13.15 15.94
N GLY A 206 13.20 12.05 15.72
CA GLY A 206 13.90 11.31 16.78
C GLY A 206 13.01 10.36 17.59
N ARG A 207 11.83 10.01 17.07
CA ARG A 207 10.87 9.03 17.63
C ARG A 207 10.70 7.83 16.66
N PRO A 208 11.77 7.11 16.27
CA PRO A 208 11.66 6.04 15.30
C PRO A 208 10.70 4.96 15.79
N LEU A 209 9.84 4.50 14.88
CA LEU A 209 9.01 3.32 15.10
C LEU A 209 9.85 2.06 14.88
N VAL A 210 9.59 1.03 15.67
CA VAL A 210 10.28 -0.26 15.57
C VAL A 210 9.26 -1.38 15.38
N GLU A 211 9.63 -2.40 14.60
CA GLU A 211 8.78 -3.55 14.32
C GLU A 211 8.32 -4.22 15.64
N GLY A 212 7.04 -4.62 15.71
CA GLY A 212 6.44 -5.27 16.88
C GLY A 212 6.16 -4.39 18.10
N ALA A 213 6.63 -3.13 18.18
CA ALA A 213 6.37 -2.27 19.34
C ALA A 213 5.00 -1.56 19.33
N VAL A 214 4.25 -1.63 18.23
CA VAL A 214 2.93 -1.00 18.11
C VAL A 214 1.86 -1.91 18.75
N ALA A 215 1.87 -1.96 20.09
CA ALA A 215 0.71 -2.42 20.83
C ALA A 215 -0.48 -1.52 20.48
N ALA A 216 -1.61 -2.14 20.12
CA ALA A 216 -2.78 -1.43 19.61
C ALA A 216 -3.25 -0.31 20.56
N PRO A 217 -3.74 0.83 20.05
CA PRO A 217 -4.51 1.76 20.86
C PRO A 217 -5.73 1.00 21.38
N GLY A 218 -5.81 0.82 22.70
CA GLY A 218 -6.82 -0.01 23.34
C GLY A 218 -8.22 0.49 23.02
N VAL A 219 -8.91 -0.19 22.10
CA VAL A 219 -10.33 0.03 21.85
C VAL A 219 -11.06 -0.37 23.12
N GLY A 220 -11.59 0.62 23.85
CA GLY A 220 -12.24 0.38 25.12
C GLY A 220 -13.40 -0.60 24.96
N SER A 221 -13.28 -1.76 25.59
CA SER A 221 -14.35 -2.75 25.61
C SER A 221 -15.65 -2.11 26.11
N PRO A 222 -16.77 -2.17 25.37
CA PRO A 222 -18.03 -1.70 25.88
C PRO A 222 -18.39 -2.50 27.13
N HIS A 223 -18.69 -1.80 28.21
CA HIS A 223 -18.95 -2.39 29.51
C HIS A 223 -20.25 -3.22 29.46
N VAL A 224 -20.14 -4.51 29.14
CA VAL A 224 -21.27 -5.44 29.19
C VAL A 224 -21.65 -5.60 30.65
N ARG A 225 -22.69 -4.88 31.07
CA ARG A 225 -23.31 -5.05 32.39
C ARG A 225 -23.77 -6.51 32.52
N PRO A 226 -23.36 -7.26 33.55
CA PRO A 226 -23.87 -8.60 33.77
C PRO A 226 -25.38 -8.55 34.03
N CYS A 227 -26.12 -9.41 33.34
CA CYS A 227 -27.56 -9.55 33.49
C CYS A 227 -27.89 -10.07 34.91
N PRO A 228 -28.86 -9.48 35.64
CA PRO A 228 -29.22 -9.96 36.97
C PRO A 228 -29.84 -11.36 36.91
N PRO A 229 -29.58 -12.23 37.91
CA PRO A 229 -30.06 -13.61 37.88
C PRO A 229 -31.58 -13.70 37.91
N SER A 230 -32.12 -14.59 37.08
CA SER A 230 -33.57 -14.80 36.97
C SER A 230 -34.15 -15.35 38.28
N ARG A 231 -35.18 -14.68 38.81
CA ARG A 231 -35.94 -15.18 39.96
C ARG A 231 -36.64 -16.48 39.57
N ARG A 232 -36.36 -17.56 40.31
CA ARG A 232 -37.06 -18.84 40.18
C ARG A 232 -38.54 -18.68 40.54
N GLY A 233 -39.40 -18.52 39.53
CA GLY A 233 -40.85 -18.62 39.67
C GLY A 233 -41.24 -20.03 40.09
N ARG A 234 -42.04 -20.15 41.15
CA ARG A 234 -42.53 -21.44 41.66
C ARG A 234 -43.46 -22.10 40.64
N ARG A 235 -43.41 -23.44 40.59
CA ARG A 235 -44.43 -24.26 39.93
C ARG A 235 -45.80 -24.04 40.59
N SER A 236 -46.83 -23.85 39.79
CA SER A 236 -48.20 -24.30 40.09
C SER A 236 -48.73 -24.99 38.84
N ALA A 237 -49.38 -26.14 39.05
CA ALA A 237 -49.91 -26.96 37.97
C ALA A 237 -51.41 -26.71 37.79
N SER A 238 -51.88 -26.68 36.55
CA SER A 238 -53.25 -27.00 36.20
C SER A 238 -53.27 -27.55 34.77
N ALA A 239 -53.86 -28.73 34.61
CA ALA A 239 -53.90 -29.44 33.33
C ALA A 239 -55.27 -29.27 32.67
N THR A 240 -55.29 -29.05 31.37
CA THR A 240 -56.37 -29.56 30.51
C THR A 240 -55.93 -29.69 29.05
N ARG A 241 -56.31 -30.83 28.45
CA ARG A 241 -56.35 -31.13 27.01
C ARG A 241 -57.80 -31.53 26.74
N PRO A 242 -58.39 -31.19 25.59
CA PRO A 242 -58.18 -31.94 24.33
C PRO A 242 -57.85 -30.96 23.17
N SER A 243 -57.88 -31.26 21.85
CA SER A 243 -58.43 -32.41 21.11
C SER A 243 -57.60 -32.80 19.88
N THR A 244 -58.02 -33.88 19.23
CA THR A 244 -57.63 -34.42 17.92
C THR A 244 -58.43 -33.81 16.76
N SER A 245 -57.81 -33.65 15.57
CA SER A 245 -58.34 -34.26 14.33
C SER A 245 -57.30 -34.29 13.20
N SER A 246 -57.36 -35.35 12.40
CA SER A 246 -56.48 -35.67 11.27
C SER A 246 -57.25 -35.62 9.95
N ARG A 247 -56.60 -35.32 8.81
CA ARG A 247 -56.50 -36.19 7.59
C ARG A 247 -55.90 -35.45 6.35
N PRO A 248 -55.53 -36.16 5.25
CA PRO A 248 -54.51 -35.67 4.30
C PRO A 248 -54.97 -35.45 2.82
N VAL A 249 -53.97 -35.04 2.01
CA VAL A 249 -53.81 -34.93 0.53
C VAL A 249 -54.69 -35.85 -0.36
N PRO A 250 -55.08 -35.43 -1.59
CA PRO A 250 -54.29 -35.64 -2.83
C PRO A 250 -54.17 -34.35 -3.70
N ALA A 251 -53.06 -34.02 -4.37
CA ALA A 251 -52.36 -34.71 -5.48
C ALA A 251 -53.15 -34.74 -6.81
N SER A 252 -52.79 -33.87 -7.76
CA SER A 252 -53.17 -33.97 -9.18
C SER A 252 -51.95 -33.80 -10.09
N ARG A 253 -51.91 -34.58 -11.18
CA ARG A 253 -50.78 -34.67 -12.13
C ARG A 253 -51.08 -33.90 -13.42
N SER A 254 -50.07 -33.29 -14.02
CA SER A 254 -49.96 -33.04 -15.48
C SER A 254 -48.49 -32.79 -15.85
N THR A 255 -47.72 -33.82 -16.20
CA THR A 255 -47.44 -34.26 -17.59
C THR A 255 -46.60 -33.29 -18.45
N CYS A 256 -45.42 -33.79 -18.84
CA CYS A 256 -44.54 -33.50 -20.00
C CYS A 256 -45.11 -32.58 -21.12
N ARG A 257 -44.29 -31.81 -21.86
CA ARG A 257 -43.06 -32.21 -22.61
C ARG A 257 -42.18 -30.97 -22.99
N PRO A 258 -41.01 -31.11 -23.65
CA PRO A 258 -39.90 -30.13 -23.58
C PRO A 258 -39.55 -29.39 -24.89
N SER A 259 -38.65 -28.39 -24.79
CA SER A 259 -37.88 -27.85 -25.92
C SER A 259 -36.39 -27.60 -25.59
N ARG A 260 -35.54 -28.40 -26.25
CA ARG A 260 -34.21 -28.10 -26.86
C ARG A 260 -33.30 -27.04 -26.20
N ARG A 261 -32.09 -27.43 -25.74
CA ARG A 261 -30.78 -27.31 -26.47
C ARG A 261 -30.48 -25.86 -26.91
N THR A 262 -29.44 -25.18 -26.39
CA THR A 262 -27.99 -25.41 -26.66
C THR A 262 -27.12 -25.00 -25.45
N SER A 263 -26.09 -25.75 -25.02
CA SER A 263 -24.66 -25.61 -25.41
C SER A 263 -24.19 -24.15 -25.68
N SER A 264 -23.09 -23.63 -25.14
CA SER A 264 -21.83 -24.29 -24.75
C SER A 264 -20.86 -23.41 -23.94
N ARG A 265 -19.92 -24.08 -23.24
CA ARG A 265 -18.51 -23.69 -23.00
C ARG A 265 -18.19 -22.38 -22.25
N SER A 266 -17.90 -22.58 -20.97
CA SER A 266 -16.76 -22.00 -20.25
C SER A 266 -15.51 -21.76 -21.11
N ALA A 267 -14.84 -20.61 -20.94
CA ALA A 267 -13.53 -20.34 -21.52
C ALA A 267 -12.62 -19.59 -20.51
N THR A 268 -11.90 -20.37 -19.69
CA THR A 268 -10.78 -19.90 -18.88
C THR A 268 -9.70 -19.32 -19.78
N ARG A 269 -9.29 -18.06 -19.59
CA ARG A 269 -8.15 -17.48 -20.32
C ARG A 269 -6.88 -17.53 -19.47
N CYS A 270 -6.00 -18.48 -19.78
CA CYS A 270 -4.61 -18.45 -19.32
C CYS A 270 -3.90 -17.19 -19.83
N TRP A 271 -3.11 -16.56 -18.96
CA TRP A 271 -2.08 -15.62 -19.38
C TRP A 271 -0.87 -16.40 -19.90
N SER A 272 -0.67 -16.42 -21.22
CA SER A 272 0.53 -16.97 -21.84
C SER A 272 1.67 -15.95 -21.83
N ARG A 273 2.83 -16.37 -21.32
CA ARG A 273 4.06 -15.57 -21.31
C ARG A 273 4.48 -15.16 -22.73
N ALA A 274 4.82 -13.88 -22.92
CA ALA A 274 5.53 -13.42 -24.11
C ALA A 274 7.01 -13.21 -23.74
N THR A 275 7.89 -14.05 -24.29
CA THR A 275 9.34 -13.87 -24.20
C THR A 275 9.81 -12.90 -25.28
N ALA A 276 10.29 -11.71 -24.89
CA ALA A 276 10.88 -10.76 -25.83
C ALA A 276 12.36 -11.11 -26.09
N THR A 277 12.67 -11.47 -27.33
CA THR A 277 14.04 -11.68 -27.82
C THR A 277 14.72 -10.35 -28.11
N TRP A 278 15.90 -10.12 -27.51
CA TRP A 278 16.74 -8.97 -27.82
C TRP A 278 17.62 -9.24 -29.06
N PRO A 279 17.75 -8.29 -30.02
CA PRO A 279 18.71 -8.40 -31.11
C PRO A 279 20.13 -8.14 -30.59
N ARG A 280 21.09 -8.97 -31.03
CA ARG A 280 22.52 -8.79 -30.73
C ARG A 280 23.09 -7.62 -31.53
N SER A 281 23.87 -6.76 -30.87
CA SER A 281 24.75 -5.80 -31.55
C SER A 281 25.97 -6.52 -32.15
N THR A 282 26.25 -6.25 -33.42
CA THR A 282 27.45 -6.72 -34.11
C THR A 282 28.56 -5.69 -33.99
N SER A 283 29.69 -6.08 -33.40
CA SER A 283 30.94 -5.32 -33.39
C SER A 283 31.62 -5.36 -34.76
N THR A 284 31.98 -4.20 -35.32
CA THR A 284 32.83 -4.13 -36.52
C THR A 284 34.11 -3.38 -36.19
N THR A 285 35.25 -4.09 -36.25
CA THR A 285 36.59 -3.55 -36.02
C THR A 285 37.28 -3.28 -37.36
N THR A 286 37.52 -2.02 -37.67
CA THR A 286 38.50 -1.51 -38.67
C THR A 286 38.72 -0.01 -38.39
N GLY A 287 39.88 0.59 -38.63
CA GLY A 287 41.17 0.07 -39.10
C GLY A 287 42.26 1.14 -38.90
N ARG A 288 43.53 0.75 -38.89
CA ARG A 288 44.67 1.60 -38.47
C ARG A 288 45.49 2.07 -39.68
N THR A 289 45.44 3.37 -39.97
CA THR A 289 46.37 4.15 -40.82
C THR A 289 46.31 5.61 -40.34
N ARG A 290 47.39 6.39 -40.29
CA ARG A 290 48.77 6.20 -40.75
C ARG A 290 49.73 6.83 -39.73
#